data_AF-A0A0C2X3K3-F1
#
_entry.id   AF-A0A0C2X3K3-F1
#
_cell.length_a   1.000
_cell.length_b   1.000
_cell.length_c   1.000
_cell.angle_alpha   90.00
_cell.angle_beta   90.00
_cell.angle_gamma   90.00
#
_symmetry.space_group_name_H-M   'P 1'
#
loop_
_entity.id
_entity.type
_entity.pdbx_description
1 polymer ?
#
loop_
_entity_poly.entity_id
_entity_poly.type
_entity_poly.pdbx_seq_one_letter_code
_entity_poly.pdbx_strand_id
1 'polypeptide(L)'
;MRFFVAIVTYLSYVALVFGCESGAHHLKREVPSKCYNPIIDDCSFYPDCLETRYHCGPSGYPLGYGLKYCTAFIQNRGLLSQRGQQWMVDAMHCLQLALVPEATGESKTVQACDELKDYAFSTHPKCYVDNGFCTLPPTDWAGIVEIIGVSAVLSGLKQELQTAADCAGLYAYLLTTGTYRGLGNQYLYSV
;
A
#
# COMPACT_ATOMS: atom_id res chain seq x y z
N MET A 1 -68.04 28.31 12.90
CA MET A 1 -67.09 28.78 11.86
C MET A 1 -65.84 29.47 12.39
N ARG A 2 -65.84 30.17 13.54
CA ARG A 2 -64.63 30.88 14.04
C ARG A 2 -63.57 30.03 14.75
N PHE A 3 -63.93 28.84 15.24
CA PHE A 3 -62.97 27.91 15.87
C PHE A 3 -62.14 27.09 14.87
N PHE A 4 -62.69 26.82 13.68
CA PHE A 4 -61.97 26.07 12.64
C PHE A 4 -60.86 26.88 11.97
N VAL A 5 -60.99 28.21 11.89
CA VAL A 5 -59.98 29.07 11.27
C VAL A 5 -58.70 29.15 12.10
N ALA A 6 -58.81 29.18 13.43
CA ALA A 6 -57.67 29.28 14.34
C ALA A 6 -56.76 28.03 14.34
N ILE A 7 -57.34 26.84 14.18
CA ILE A 7 -56.59 25.57 14.13
C ILE A 7 -55.81 25.45 12.81
N VAL A 8 -56.40 25.87 11.69
CA VAL A 8 -55.75 25.81 10.37
C VAL A 8 -54.57 26.79 10.28
N THR A 9 -54.67 27.98 10.89
CA THR A 9 -53.56 28.95 10.96
C THR A 9 -52.44 28.52 11.90
N TYR A 10 -52.75 27.81 13.00
CA TYR A 10 -51.71 27.31 13.92
C TYR A 10 -50.90 26.17 13.27
N LEU A 11 -51.56 25.25 12.58
CA LEU A 11 -50.90 24.13 11.90
C LEU A 11 -50.02 24.57 10.73
N SER A 12 -50.38 25.66 10.03
CA SER A 12 -49.55 26.23 8.97
C SER A 12 -48.35 27.03 9.51
N TYR A 13 -48.46 27.60 10.72
CA TYR A 13 -47.33 28.23 11.40
C TYR A 13 -46.31 27.19 11.91
N VAL A 14 -46.78 26.05 12.43
CA VAL A 14 -45.91 24.94 12.88
C VAL A 14 -45.12 24.34 11.71
N ALA A 15 -45.72 24.21 10.53
CA ALA A 15 -45.02 23.72 9.33
C ALA A 15 -43.91 24.67 8.81
N LEU A 16 -43.98 25.98 9.11
CA LEU A 16 -42.94 26.95 8.76
C LEU A 16 -41.79 27.00 9.78
N VAL A 17 -42.03 26.60 11.03
CA VAL A 17 -41.01 26.60 12.10
C VAL A 17 -40.27 25.26 12.19
N PHE A 18 -40.92 24.14 11.85
CA PHE A 18 -40.27 22.85 11.73
C PHE A 18 -39.91 22.59 10.26
N GLY A 19 -38.86 23.26 9.81
CA GLY A 19 -38.20 22.95 8.55
C GLY A 19 -37.83 21.47 8.51
N CYS A 20 -38.51 20.70 7.66
CA CYS A 20 -38.03 19.39 7.26
C CYS A 20 -37.07 19.60 6.08
N GLU A 21 -35.90 20.15 6.35
CA GLU A 21 -34.76 19.98 5.47
C GLU A 21 -34.30 18.52 5.63
N SER A 22 -34.93 17.63 4.86
CA SER A 22 -34.39 16.28 4.60
C SER A 22 -33.20 16.38 3.64
N GLY A 23 -32.24 17.25 3.97
CA GLY A 23 -30.91 17.25 3.40
C GLY A 23 -30.09 16.23 4.17
N ALA A 24 -30.26 14.94 3.85
CA ALA A 24 -29.23 13.97 4.13
C ALA A 24 -28.01 14.33 3.27
N HIS A 25 -27.25 15.34 3.70
CA HIS A 25 -25.83 15.40 3.43
C HIS A 25 -25.22 14.20 4.15
N HIS A 26 -25.34 13.05 3.50
CA HIS A 26 -24.35 12.00 3.60
C HIS A 26 -23.05 12.70 3.20
N LEU A 27 -22.32 13.25 4.18
CA LEU A 27 -20.95 13.69 3.99
C LEU A 27 -20.22 12.43 3.54
N LYS A 28 -20.10 12.23 2.22
CA LYS A 28 -19.08 11.35 1.67
C LYS A 28 -17.80 11.87 2.28
N ARG A 29 -17.26 11.15 3.27
CA ARG A 29 -15.96 11.48 3.86
C ARG A 29 -14.99 11.56 2.70
N GLU A 30 -14.50 12.75 2.43
CA GLU A 30 -13.53 12.97 1.36
C GLU A 30 -12.26 12.19 1.73
N VAL A 31 -11.83 11.32 0.82
CA VAL A 31 -10.62 10.52 1.03
C VAL A 31 -9.42 11.48 0.96
N PRO A 32 -8.53 11.51 1.97
CA PRO A 32 -7.37 12.41 1.96
C PRO A 32 -6.49 12.24 0.70
N SER A 33 -5.91 13.33 0.20
CA SER A 33 -5.05 13.31 -1.01
C SER A 33 -3.85 12.36 -0.90
N LYS A 34 -3.30 12.18 0.31
CA LYS A 34 -2.22 11.20 0.60
C LYS A 34 -2.61 9.74 0.36
N CYS A 35 -3.90 9.43 0.29
CA CYS A 35 -4.39 8.10 -0.03
C CYS A 35 -4.46 7.84 -1.53
N TYR A 36 -4.43 8.89 -2.35
CA TYR A 36 -4.25 8.81 -3.81
C TYR A 36 -2.77 8.87 -4.20
N ASN A 37 -1.99 9.67 -3.46
CA ASN A 37 -0.57 9.87 -3.69
C ASN A 37 0.18 9.63 -2.38
N PRO A 38 0.54 8.37 -2.05
CA PRO A 38 1.29 8.03 -0.85
C PRO A 38 2.60 8.82 -0.76
N ILE A 39 3.01 9.18 0.45
CA ILE A 39 4.26 9.92 0.66
C ILE A 39 5.44 8.96 0.46
N ILE A 40 6.46 9.40 -0.27
CA ILE A 40 7.69 8.61 -0.46
C ILE A 40 8.49 8.54 0.86
N ASP A 41 9.14 7.39 1.12
CA ASP A 41 9.90 7.12 2.36
C ASP A 41 9.06 7.30 3.65
N ASP A 42 7.77 6.96 3.58
CA ASP A 42 6.81 7.08 4.69
C ASP A 42 5.89 5.84 4.78
N CYS A 43 5.35 5.59 5.97
CA CYS A 43 4.50 4.43 6.26
C CYS A 43 3.06 4.79 6.66
N SER A 44 2.68 6.08 6.67
CA SER A 44 1.38 6.54 7.16
C SER A 44 0.20 6.09 6.29
N PHE A 45 0.44 5.70 5.04
CA PHE A 45 -0.59 5.13 4.16
C PHE A 45 -1.30 3.94 4.78
N TYR A 46 -0.58 3.08 5.49
CA TYR A 46 -1.16 1.88 6.09
C TYR A 46 -2.21 2.20 7.17
N PRO A 47 -1.91 2.95 8.25
CA PRO A 47 -2.91 3.31 9.26
C PRO A 47 -3.94 4.34 8.76
N ASP A 48 -3.49 5.33 7.98
CA ASP A 48 -4.32 6.52 7.71
C ASP A 48 -5.24 6.35 6.50
N CYS A 49 -4.92 5.42 5.61
CA CYS A 49 -5.69 5.18 4.39
C CYS A 49 -6.25 3.75 4.37
N LEU A 50 -5.37 2.75 4.35
CA LEU A 50 -5.80 1.36 4.13
C LEU A 50 -6.57 0.80 5.33
N GLU A 51 -6.06 0.98 6.55
CA GLU A 51 -6.75 0.55 7.78
C GLU A 51 -8.01 1.37 8.05
N THR A 52 -7.98 2.68 7.76
CA THR A 52 -9.17 3.54 7.86
C THR A 52 -10.31 3.09 6.94
N ARG A 53 -10.00 2.40 5.84
CA ARG A 53 -10.99 1.87 4.89
C ARG A 53 -11.48 0.46 5.25
N TYR A 54 -10.57 -0.41 5.69
CA TYR A 54 -10.83 -1.85 5.85
C TYR A 54 -11.04 -2.30 7.31
N HIS A 55 -10.51 -1.57 8.28
CA HIS A 55 -10.64 -1.86 9.72
C HIS A 55 -10.24 -3.30 10.10
N CYS A 56 -9.13 -3.80 9.57
CA CYS A 56 -8.69 -5.18 9.78
C CYS A 56 -8.06 -5.42 11.17
N GLY A 57 -7.78 -4.35 11.91
CA GLY A 57 -7.22 -4.42 13.25
C GLY A 57 -5.73 -4.74 13.28
N PRO A 58 -5.16 -4.88 14.48
CA PRO A 58 -3.71 -4.97 14.68
C PRO A 58 -3.06 -6.22 14.08
N SER A 59 -3.82 -7.30 13.88
CA SER A 59 -3.38 -8.53 13.21
C SER A 59 -3.64 -8.53 11.71
N GLY A 60 -4.40 -7.56 11.20
CA GLY A 60 -4.72 -7.43 9.79
C GLY A 60 -3.52 -7.00 8.95
N TYR A 61 -3.63 -7.15 7.62
CA TYR A 61 -2.53 -6.78 6.72
C TYR A 61 -2.05 -5.33 6.89
N PRO A 62 -2.92 -4.29 6.95
CA PRO A 62 -2.46 -2.91 7.01
C PRO A 62 -1.51 -2.64 8.19
N LEU A 63 -1.89 -3.04 9.40
CA LEU A 63 -1.11 -2.77 10.60
C LEU A 63 -0.10 -3.88 10.91
N GLY A 64 -0.56 -5.14 10.91
CA GLY A 64 0.22 -6.30 11.35
C GLY A 64 1.29 -6.76 10.37
N TYR A 65 1.22 -6.31 9.11
CA TYR A 65 2.22 -6.62 8.08
C TYR A 65 2.77 -5.36 7.41
N GLY A 66 1.92 -4.60 6.72
CA GLY A 66 2.32 -3.43 5.93
C GLY A 66 3.08 -2.39 6.75
N LEU A 67 2.42 -1.79 7.75
CA LEU A 67 3.03 -0.82 8.66
C LEU A 67 4.23 -1.40 9.39
N LYS A 68 4.10 -2.64 9.91
CA LYS A 68 5.14 -3.34 10.65
C LYS A 68 6.46 -3.41 9.86
N TYR A 69 6.44 -3.96 8.64
CA TYR A 69 7.67 -4.14 7.87
C TYR A 69 8.13 -2.84 7.21
N CYS A 70 7.22 -1.98 6.78
CA CYS A 70 7.57 -0.63 6.31
C CYS A 70 8.41 0.13 7.36
N THR A 71 7.95 0.11 8.61
CA THR A 71 8.66 0.76 9.72
C THR A 71 9.99 0.07 10.03
N ALA A 72 10.03 -1.27 9.98
CA ALA A 72 11.26 -2.03 10.20
C ALA A 72 12.35 -1.66 9.16
N PHE A 73 11.96 -1.50 7.89
CA PHE A 73 12.86 -1.05 6.83
C PHE A 73 13.41 0.36 7.09
N ILE A 74 12.56 1.32 7.43
CA ILE A 74 13.01 2.69 7.77
C ILE A 74 14.00 2.68 8.94
N GLN A 75 13.70 1.93 10.01
CA GLN A 75 14.52 1.87 11.22
C GLN A 75 15.89 1.21 10.99
N ASN A 76 15.95 0.24 10.09
CA ASN A 76 17.13 -0.59 9.87
C ASN A 76 17.77 -0.36 8.49
N ARG A 77 17.46 0.76 7.83
CA ARG A 77 17.98 1.10 6.50
C ARG A 77 19.51 1.10 6.41
N GLY A 78 20.20 1.28 7.55
CA GLY A 78 21.66 1.21 7.65
C GLY A 78 22.25 -0.18 7.40
N LEU A 79 21.44 -1.25 7.40
CA LEU A 79 21.87 -2.60 7.00
C LEU A 79 21.99 -2.75 5.48
N LEU A 80 21.49 -1.79 4.71
CA LEU A 80 21.49 -1.80 3.25
C LEU A 80 22.54 -0.84 2.71
N SER A 81 23.17 -1.23 1.61
CA SER A 81 24.00 -0.35 0.77
C SER A 81 23.18 0.84 0.26
N GLN A 82 23.85 1.86 -0.29
CA GLN A 82 23.15 2.99 -0.90
C GLN A 82 22.17 2.55 -2.00
N ARG A 83 22.53 1.53 -2.79
CA ARG A 83 21.64 0.93 -3.80
C ARG A 83 20.46 0.21 -3.16
N GLY A 84 20.71 -0.55 -2.09
CA GLY A 84 19.66 -1.23 -1.33
C GLY A 84 18.68 -0.26 -0.68
N GLN A 85 19.16 0.88 -0.16
CA GLN A 85 18.30 1.93 0.39
C GLN A 85 17.44 2.60 -0.68
N GLN A 86 17.98 2.82 -1.88
CA GLN A 86 17.18 3.33 -3.00
C GLN A 86 16.09 2.33 -3.39
N TRP A 87 16.46 1.05 -3.59
CA TRP A 87 15.50 -0.03 -3.86
C TRP A 87 14.40 -0.10 -2.79
N MET A 88 14.78 0.00 -1.51
CA MET A 88 13.85 -0.06 -0.38
C MET A 88 12.80 1.05 -0.47
N VAL A 89 13.21 2.30 -0.68
CA VAL A 89 12.30 3.45 -0.80
C VAL A 89 11.37 3.29 -2.00
N ASP A 90 11.91 2.90 -3.15
CA ASP A 90 11.15 2.77 -4.38
C ASP A 90 10.15 1.59 -4.30
N ALA A 91 10.57 0.45 -3.74
CA ALA A 91 9.72 -0.71 -3.52
C ALA A 91 8.61 -0.40 -2.50
N MET A 92 8.93 0.24 -1.37
CA MET A 92 7.93 0.66 -0.38
C MET A 92 6.88 1.58 -0.99
N HIS A 93 7.30 2.54 -1.81
CA HIS A 93 6.37 3.46 -2.48
C HIS A 93 5.53 2.74 -3.54
N CYS A 94 6.13 1.85 -4.34
CA CYS A 94 5.42 1.01 -5.31
C CYS A 94 4.32 0.16 -4.65
N LEU A 95 4.62 -0.48 -3.52
CA LEU A 95 3.66 -1.30 -2.78
C LEU A 95 2.46 -0.47 -2.30
N GLN A 96 2.69 0.76 -1.82
CA GLN A 96 1.61 1.66 -1.40
C GLN A 96 0.77 2.11 -2.60
N LEU A 97 1.41 2.49 -3.72
CA LEU A 97 0.72 2.87 -4.96
C LEU A 97 -0.17 1.74 -5.49
N ALA A 98 0.30 0.50 -5.45
CA ALA A 98 -0.49 -0.65 -5.89
C ALA A 98 -1.77 -0.87 -5.05
N LEU A 99 -1.80 -0.35 -3.82
CA LEU A 99 -2.94 -0.45 -2.90
C LEU A 99 -3.84 0.80 -2.91
N VAL A 100 -3.50 1.85 -3.67
CA VAL A 100 -4.30 3.08 -3.77
C VAL A 100 -5.76 2.80 -4.19
N PRO A 101 -6.05 1.95 -5.20
CA PRO A 101 -7.44 1.68 -5.57
C PRO A 101 -8.26 1.06 -4.43
N GLU A 102 -7.60 0.27 -3.58
CA GLU A 102 -8.23 -0.35 -2.41
C GLU A 102 -8.46 0.66 -1.28
N ALA A 103 -7.45 1.50 -1.00
CA ALA A 103 -7.54 2.52 0.05
C ALA A 103 -8.54 3.63 -0.25
N THR A 104 -8.70 3.98 -1.53
CA THR A 104 -9.61 5.05 -2.00
C THR A 104 -11.03 4.55 -2.31
N GLY A 105 -11.21 3.23 -2.41
CA GLY A 105 -12.47 2.62 -2.81
C GLY A 105 -12.80 2.75 -4.30
N GLU A 106 -11.80 3.07 -5.13
CA GLU A 106 -11.91 2.96 -6.59
C GLU A 106 -12.10 1.51 -7.04
N SER A 107 -11.45 0.57 -6.35
CA SER A 107 -11.65 -0.86 -6.50
C SER A 107 -12.78 -1.35 -5.59
N LYS A 108 -13.56 -2.31 -6.11
CA LYS A 108 -14.62 -3.04 -5.38
C LYS A 108 -14.42 -4.55 -5.43
N THR A 109 -13.26 -5.01 -5.88
CA THR A 109 -13.00 -6.44 -6.06
C THR A 109 -12.58 -7.12 -4.78
N VAL A 110 -11.90 -6.41 -3.89
CA VAL A 110 -11.49 -6.88 -2.57
C VAL A 110 -12.49 -6.34 -1.54
N GLN A 111 -13.10 -7.21 -0.75
CA GLN A 111 -14.15 -6.83 0.20
C GLN A 111 -13.85 -7.31 1.63
N ALA A 112 -12.93 -8.25 1.81
CA ALA A 112 -12.54 -8.78 3.12
C ALA A 112 -11.04 -8.57 3.42
N CYS A 113 -10.70 -8.62 4.72
CA CYS A 113 -9.32 -8.47 5.18
C CYS A 113 -8.37 -9.56 4.68
N ASP A 114 -8.84 -10.80 4.55
CA ASP A 114 -8.04 -11.89 4.02
C ASP A 114 -7.82 -11.73 2.51
N GLU A 115 -8.83 -11.31 1.76
CA GLU A 115 -8.71 -10.97 0.34
C GLU A 115 -7.75 -9.79 0.14
N LEU A 116 -7.80 -8.78 1.00
CA LEU A 116 -6.88 -7.65 0.97
C LEU A 116 -5.45 -8.09 1.20
N LYS A 117 -5.23 -8.98 2.17
CA LYS A 117 -3.92 -9.55 2.45
C LYS A 117 -3.37 -10.29 1.23
N ASP A 118 -4.19 -11.14 0.61
CA ASP A 118 -3.80 -11.90 -0.58
C ASP A 118 -3.50 -10.99 -1.77
N TYR A 119 -4.35 -9.98 -2.00
CA TYR A 119 -4.12 -8.97 -3.03
C TYR A 119 -2.83 -8.20 -2.77
N ALA A 120 -2.62 -7.70 -1.56
CA ALA A 120 -1.43 -6.93 -1.22
C ALA A 120 -0.16 -7.75 -1.41
N PHE A 121 -0.17 -9.01 -0.96
CA PHE A 121 0.92 -9.95 -1.22
C PHE A 121 1.18 -10.19 -2.70
N SER A 122 0.15 -10.26 -3.54
CA SER A 122 0.33 -10.43 -4.99
C SER A 122 1.10 -9.27 -5.66
N THR A 123 1.14 -8.08 -5.04
CA THR A 123 1.86 -6.91 -5.58
C THR A 123 3.38 -6.97 -5.37
N HIS A 124 3.86 -7.76 -4.39
CA HIS A 124 5.26 -7.71 -3.94
C HIS A 124 6.26 -8.13 -5.02
N PRO A 125 6.08 -9.25 -5.75
CA PRO A 125 7.07 -9.68 -6.74
C PRO A 125 7.34 -8.62 -7.80
N LYS A 126 6.26 -8.04 -8.35
CA LYS A 126 6.37 -6.97 -9.35
C LYS A 126 7.11 -5.75 -8.80
N CYS A 127 6.70 -5.24 -7.63
CA CYS A 127 7.36 -4.07 -7.03
C CYS A 127 8.82 -4.34 -6.66
N TYR A 128 9.18 -5.56 -6.27
CA TYR A 128 10.57 -5.89 -5.97
C TYR A 128 11.42 -5.94 -7.24
N VAL A 129 10.96 -6.64 -8.27
CA VAL A 129 11.69 -6.84 -9.52
C VAL A 129 11.83 -5.53 -10.29
N ASP A 130 10.74 -4.80 -10.48
CA ASP A 130 10.73 -3.55 -11.26
C ASP A 130 11.64 -2.47 -10.65
N ASN A 131 11.82 -2.49 -9.33
CA ASN A 131 12.70 -1.54 -8.63
C ASN A 131 14.14 -2.06 -8.44
N GLY A 132 14.47 -3.22 -9.02
CA GLY A 132 15.86 -3.68 -9.15
C GLY A 132 16.34 -4.69 -8.11
N PHE A 133 15.44 -5.35 -7.36
CA PHE A 133 15.78 -6.37 -6.35
C PHE A 133 16.77 -7.42 -6.86
N CYS A 134 16.56 -7.90 -8.09
CA CYS A 134 17.38 -8.95 -8.72
C CYS A 134 18.84 -8.55 -8.97
N THR A 135 19.16 -7.26 -8.85
CA THR A 135 20.49 -6.72 -9.15
C THR A 135 21.18 -6.16 -7.90
N LEU A 136 20.57 -6.36 -6.73
CA LEU A 136 21.18 -5.99 -5.46
C LEU A 136 22.36 -6.91 -5.14
N PRO A 137 23.39 -6.39 -4.45
CA PRO A 137 24.48 -7.22 -3.95
C PRO A 137 23.95 -8.21 -2.87
N PRO A 138 24.58 -9.38 -2.71
CA PRO A 138 24.17 -10.36 -1.70
C PRO A 138 24.13 -9.83 -0.26
N THR A 139 24.93 -8.81 0.06
CA THR A 139 24.90 -8.14 1.38
C THR A 139 23.58 -7.44 1.64
N ASP A 140 22.94 -6.87 0.61
CA ASP A 140 21.62 -6.25 0.75
C ASP A 140 20.54 -7.32 0.94
N TRP A 141 20.65 -8.47 0.27
CA TRP A 141 19.72 -9.59 0.51
C TRP A 141 19.84 -10.13 1.94
N ALA A 142 21.06 -10.22 2.49
CA ALA A 142 21.26 -10.58 3.89
C ALA A 142 20.64 -9.53 4.84
N GLY A 143 20.86 -8.24 4.56
CA GLY A 143 20.24 -7.15 5.31
C GLY A 143 18.71 -7.19 5.26
N ILE A 144 18.11 -7.45 4.10
CA ILE A 144 16.65 -7.60 3.95
C ILE A 144 16.12 -8.72 4.84
N VAL A 145 16.75 -9.90 4.82
CA VAL A 145 16.36 -11.04 5.67
C VAL A 145 16.51 -10.71 7.15
N GLU A 146 17.55 -9.96 7.53
CA GLU A 146 17.72 -9.48 8.91
C GLU A 146 16.61 -8.52 9.34
N ILE A 147 16.18 -7.62 8.45
CA ILE A 147 15.11 -6.65 8.72
C ILE A 147 13.75 -7.33 8.91
N ILE A 148 13.35 -8.21 7.98
CA ILE A 148 12.01 -8.82 8.01
C ILE A 148 11.96 -10.07 8.88
N GLY A 149 13.10 -10.73 9.10
CA GLY A 149 13.21 -12.00 9.81
C GLY A 149 12.70 -13.19 9.01
N VAL A 150 13.16 -14.39 9.39
CA VAL A 150 12.84 -15.65 8.72
C VAL A 150 11.34 -15.98 8.76
N SER A 151 10.61 -15.50 9.78
CA SER A 151 9.16 -15.72 9.86
C SER A 151 8.39 -14.95 8.78
N ALA A 152 8.84 -13.75 8.41
CA ALA A 152 8.25 -13.00 7.30
C ALA A 152 8.48 -13.71 5.98
N VAL A 153 9.69 -14.20 5.77
CA VAL A 153 10.11 -14.98 4.60
C VAL A 153 9.19 -16.18 4.40
N LEU A 154 9.07 -17.01 5.43
CA LEU A 154 8.19 -18.19 5.40
C LEU A 154 6.71 -17.84 5.22
N SER A 155 6.23 -16.75 5.83
CA SER A 155 4.84 -16.29 5.65
C SER A 155 4.55 -15.73 4.26
N GLY A 156 5.60 -15.30 3.54
CA GLY A 156 5.56 -14.72 2.21
C GLY A 156 6.04 -15.67 1.11
N LEU A 157 6.28 -16.95 1.39
CA LEU A 157 6.98 -17.90 0.52
C LEU A 157 6.51 -17.91 -0.94
N LYS A 158 5.21 -17.71 -1.19
CA LYS A 158 4.66 -17.60 -2.56
C LYS A 158 5.23 -16.40 -3.32
N GLN A 159 5.36 -15.26 -2.65
CA GLN A 159 5.91 -14.02 -3.20
C GLN A 159 7.41 -14.15 -3.43
N GLU A 160 8.11 -14.79 -2.50
CA GLU A 160 9.55 -15.03 -2.62
C GLU A 160 9.86 -15.95 -3.79
N LEU A 161 9.10 -17.04 -3.94
CA LEU A 161 9.25 -17.97 -5.06
C LEU A 161 8.95 -17.29 -6.40
N GLN A 162 7.91 -16.45 -6.46
CA GLN A 162 7.60 -15.69 -7.67
C GLN A 162 8.68 -14.66 -7.98
N THR A 163 9.16 -13.92 -6.98
CA THR A 163 10.27 -12.96 -7.13
C THR A 163 11.53 -13.66 -7.65
N ALA A 164 11.85 -14.84 -7.11
CA ALA A 164 12.98 -15.64 -7.56
C ALA A 164 12.80 -16.11 -9.02
N ALA A 165 11.60 -16.57 -9.39
CA ALA A 165 11.29 -16.96 -10.77
C ALA A 165 11.39 -15.78 -11.74
N ASP A 166 10.88 -14.61 -11.35
CA ASP A 166 10.93 -13.38 -12.15
C ASP A 166 12.37 -12.88 -12.32
N CYS A 167 13.19 -12.94 -11.26
CA CYS A 167 14.62 -12.67 -11.36
C CYS A 167 15.33 -13.65 -12.31
N ALA A 168 15.02 -14.94 -12.26
CA ALA A 168 15.56 -15.92 -13.19
C ALA A 168 15.17 -15.61 -14.65
N GLY A 169 13.92 -15.18 -14.88
CA GLY A 169 13.45 -14.70 -16.18
C GLY A 169 14.22 -13.47 -16.67
N LEU A 170 14.44 -12.49 -15.79
CA LEU A 170 15.26 -11.31 -16.08
C LEU A 170 16.70 -11.69 -16.45
N TYR A 171 17.34 -12.58 -15.68
CA TYR A 171 18.68 -13.05 -16.01
C TYR A 171 18.73 -13.77 -17.37
N ALA A 172 17.76 -14.64 -17.66
CA ALA A 172 17.67 -15.30 -18.97
C ALA A 172 17.53 -14.28 -20.11
N TYR A 173 16.71 -13.24 -19.94
CA TYR A 173 16.58 -12.14 -20.90
C TYR A 173 17.90 -11.37 -21.09
N LEU A 174 18.58 -10.99 -20.00
CA LEU A 174 19.84 -10.24 -20.07
C LEU A 174 20.98 -11.05 -20.72
N LEU A 175 21.02 -12.35 -20.47
CA LEU A 175 21.99 -13.27 -21.08
C LEU A 175 21.70 -13.49 -22.57
N THR A 176 20.44 -13.63 -22.97
CA THR A 176 20.04 -13.86 -24.36
C THR A 176 20.11 -12.60 -25.23
N THR A 177 19.89 -11.42 -24.66
CA THR A 177 19.99 -10.13 -25.37
C THR A 177 21.38 -9.50 -25.34
N GLY A 178 22.34 -10.09 -24.63
CA GLY A 178 23.72 -9.60 -24.54
C GLY A 178 23.90 -8.31 -23.74
N THR A 179 22.82 -7.78 -23.14
CA THR A 179 22.81 -6.57 -22.30
C THR A 179 23.55 -6.76 -20.97
N TYR A 180 23.74 -8.01 -20.52
CA TYR A 180 24.53 -8.32 -19.32
C TYR A 180 26.00 -7.86 -19.41
N ARG A 181 26.61 -7.88 -20.61
CA ARG A 181 28.00 -7.41 -20.81
C ARG A 181 28.17 -5.89 -20.63
N GLY A 182 27.08 -5.11 -20.74
CA GLY A 182 27.09 -3.66 -20.51
C GLY A 182 27.03 -3.29 -19.02
N LEU A 183 26.31 -4.08 -18.22
CA LEU A 183 26.19 -3.87 -16.77
C LEU A 183 27.46 -4.30 -16.03
N GLY A 184 28.12 -5.39 -16.45
CA GLY A 184 29.37 -5.88 -15.86
C GLY A 184 30.52 -4.86 -15.88
N ASN A 185 30.49 -3.89 -16.80
CA ASN A 185 31.48 -2.82 -16.89
C ASN A 185 31.25 -1.69 -15.87
N GLN A 186 30.08 -1.61 -15.23
CA GLN A 186 29.82 -0.65 -14.14
C GLN A 186 30.13 -1.23 -12.75
N TYR A 187 30.27 -2.55 -12.63
CA TYR A 187 30.60 -3.25 -11.38
C TYR A 187 32.11 -3.48 -11.17
N LEU A 188 32.99 -3.09 -12.11
CA LEU A 188 34.44 -3.26 -12.01
C LEU A 188 35.22 -1.96 -11.70
N TYR A 189 34.55 -0.81 -11.61
CA TYR A 189 35.21 0.50 -11.39
C TYR A 189 34.76 1.26 -10.14
N SER A 190 34.12 0.60 -9.18
CA SER A 190 33.89 1.17 -7.85
C SER A 190 34.78 0.43 -6.86
N VAL A 191 36.00 0.94 -6.73
CA VAL A 191 37.03 0.53 -5.76
C VAL A 191 36.59 0.93 -4.35
#